data_AF-A0A7C0UIQ5-F1
#
_entry.id   AF-A0A7C0UIQ5-F1
#
_cell.length_a   1.000
_cell.length_b   1.000
_cell.length_c   1.000
_cell.angle_alpha   90.00
_cell.angle_beta   90.00
_cell.angle_gamma   90.00
#
_symmetry.space_group_name_H-M   'P 1'
#
loop_
_entity.id
_entity.type
_entity.pdbx_description
1 polymer ?
#
loop_
_entity_poly.entity_id
_entity_poly.type
_entity_poly.pdbx_seq_one_letter_code
_entity_poly.pdbx_strand_id
1 'polypeptide(L)' 'MNSRTTITISTKTKRLLEDLKGDESWDTFLFKLAVEFQRLKRERNRRELSKLLEKEFEEVRVKGWAREY' A
#
# COMPACT_ATOMS: atom_id res chain seq x y z
N MET A 1 4.05 27.18 -10.95
CA MET A 1 3.89 26.72 -12.35
C MET A 1 2.98 25.50 -12.31
N ASN A 2 1.70 25.60 -12.71
CA ASN A 2 0.79 24.45 -12.71
C ASN A 2 1.02 23.64 -13.99
N SER A 3 1.99 22.73 -13.97
CA SER A 3 2.23 21.80 -15.09
C SER A 3 1.13 20.73 -15.08
N ARG A 4 0.13 20.88 -15.96
CA ARG A 4 -0.85 19.83 -16.21
C ARG A 4 -0.26 18.76 -17.13
N THR A 5 -0.60 17.51 -16.89
CA THR A 5 -0.16 16.36 -17.69
C THR A 5 -1.36 15.49 -18.07
N THR A 6 -1.19 14.66 -19.08
CA THR A 6 -2.22 13.73 -19.56
C THR A 6 -1.77 12.30 -19.32
N ILE A 7 -2.66 11.46 -18.80
CA ILE A 7 -2.45 10.03 -18.64
C ILE A 7 -3.47 9.30 -19.52
N THR A 8 -2.99 8.51 -20.47
CA THR A 8 -3.85 7.70 -21.33
C THR A 8 -4.20 6.39 -20.63
N ILE A 9 -5.49 6.08 -20.55
CA ILE A 9 -6.03 4.87 -19.93
C ILE A 9 -7.11 4.26 -20.81
N SER A 10 -7.45 2.99 -20.56
CA SER A 10 -8.57 2.36 -21.26
C SER A 10 -9.90 3.03 -20.93
N THR A 11 -10.85 2.98 -21.85
CA THR A 11 -12.21 3.49 -21.65
C THR A 11 -12.93 2.81 -20.48
N LYS A 12 -12.69 1.50 -20.30
CA LYS A 12 -13.22 0.72 -19.17
C LYS A 12 -12.69 1.26 -17.84
N THR A 13 -11.39 1.52 -17.75
CA THR A 13 -10.77 2.08 -16.54
C THR A 13 -11.32 3.48 -16.26
N LYS A 14 -11.44 4.33 -17.29
CA LYS A 14 -11.99 5.67 -17.14
C LYS A 14 -13.40 5.65 -16.56
N ARG A 15 -14.31 4.82 -17.09
CA ARG A 15 -15.69 4.70 -16.58
C ARG A 15 -15.73 4.29 -15.12
N LEU A 16 -14.97 3.26 -14.74
CA LEU A 16 -14.88 2.84 -13.35
C LEU A 16 -14.42 3.98 -12.43
N LEU A 17 -13.42 4.75 -12.86
CA LEU A 17 -12.93 5.88 -12.08
C LEU A 17 -13.95 7.04 -12.04
N GLU A 18 -14.72 7.27 -13.11
CA GLU A 18 -15.80 8.27 -13.13
C GLU A 18 -16.90 7.93 -12.13
N ASP A 19 -17.32 6.66 -12.10
CA ASP A 19 -18.33 6.17 -11.16
C ASP A 19 -17.87 6.34 -9.70
N LEU A 20 -16.59 6.09 -9.43
CA LEU A 20 -15.99 6.24 -8.10
C LEU A 20 -15.72 7.70 -7.71
N LYS A 21 -15.37 8.55 -8.68
CA LYS A 21 -15.06 9.96 -8.45
C LYS A 21 -16.28 10.74 -7.98
N GLY A 22 -17.47 10.39 -8.49
CA GLY A 22 -18.69 11.16 -8.27
C GLY A 22 -18.49 12.61 -8.72
N ASP A 23 -18.83 13.55 -7.84
CA ASP A 23 -18.78 15.00 -8.12
C ASP A 23 -17.40 15.64 -7.91
N GLU A 24 -16.39 14.88 -7.47
CA GLU A 24 -15.04 15.44 -7.21
C GLU A 24 -14.31 15.82 -8.51
N SER A 25 -13.32 16.72 -8.42
CA SER A 25 -12.40 16.96 -9.52
C SER A 25 -11.45 15.78 -9.72
N TRP A 26 -10.97 15.57 -10.95
CA TRP A 26 -10.01 14.51 -11.26
C TRP A 26 -8.74 14.61 -10.43
N ASP A 27 -8.21 15.81 -10.24
CA ASP A 27 -6.97 16.03 -9.48
C ASP A 27 -7.16 15.62 -8.01
N THR A 28 -8.23 16.06 -7.36
CA THR A 28 -8.51 15.73 -5.96
C THR A 28 -8.73 14.22 -5.78
N PHE A 29 -9.53 13.62 -6.66
CA PHE A 29 -9.85 12.20 -6.58
C PHE A 29 -8.62 11.31 -6.80
N LEU A 30 -7.85 11.57 -7.86
CA LEU A 30 -6.65 10.78 -8.17
C LEU A 30 -5.57 10.95 -7.10
N PHE A 31 -5.46 12.15 -6.52
CA PHE A 31 -4.55 12.39 -5.41
C PHE A 31 -4.93 11.58 -4.16
N LYS A 32 -6.21 11.61 -3.75
CA LYS A 32 -6.71 10.79 -2.63
C LYS A 32 -6.47 9.30 -2.88
N LEU A 33 -6.77 8.83 -4.09
CA LEU A 33 -6.56 7.44 -4.48
C LEU A 33 -5.08 7.04 -4.38
N ALA A 34 -4.17 7.91 -4.80
CA ALA A 34 -2.74 7.68 -4.67
C ALA A 34 -2.28 7.61 -3.19
N VAL A 35 -2.80 8.49 -2.33
CA VAL A 35 -2.49 8.49 -0.89
C VAL A 35 -2.99 7.20 -0.22
N GLU A 36 -4.22 6.78 -0.49
CA GLU A 36 -4.78 5.54 0.05
C GLU A 36 -4.02 4.30 -0.47
N PHE A 37 -3.64 4.29 -1.75
CA PHE A 37 -2.83 3.21 -2.30
C PHE A 37 -1.45 3.11 -1.62
N GLN A 38 -0.81 4.25 -1.32
CA GLN A 38 0.43 4.27 -0.55
C GLN A 38 0.23 3.75 0.88
N ARG A 39 -0.87 4.13 1.53
CA ARG A 39 -1.21 3.66 2.87
C ARG A 39 -1.37 2.14 2.89
N LEU A 40 -2.14 1.57 1.96
CA LEU A 40 -2.34 0.12 1.85
C LEU A 40 -1.02 -0.62 1.60
N LYS A 41 -0.15 -0.09 0.74
CA LYS A 41 1.21 -0.63 0.54
C LYS A 41 2.01 -0.64 1.83
N ARG A 42 2.02 0.47 2.58
CA ARG A 42 2.74 0.55 3.87
C ARG A 42 2.18 -0.42 4.90
N GLU A 43 0.85 -0.55 4.99
CA GLU A 43 0.20 -1.51 5.89
C GLU A 43 0.57 -2.95 5.56
N ARG A 44 0.57 -3.31 4.28
CA ARG A 44 1.01 -4.63 3.82
C ARG A 44 2.46 -4.91 4.22
N ASN A 45 3.37 -3.99 3.91
CA ASN A 45 4.78 -4.14 4.24
C ASN A 45 5.01 -4.25 5.74
N ARG A 46 4.28 -3.47 6.57
CA ARG A 46 4.35 -3.59 8.03
C ARG A 46 3.92 -4.98 8.51
N ARG A 47 2.82 -5.53 7.97
CA ARG A 47 2.36 -6.88 8.33
C ARG A 47 3.37 -7.95 7.92
N GLU A 48 3.98 -7.81 6.75
CA GLU A 48 5.02 -8.74 6.29
C GLU A 48 6.27 -8.65 7.19
N LEU A 49 6.69 -7.44 7.56
CA LEU A 49 7.82 -7.23 8.47
C LEU A 49 7.55 -7.81 9.87
N SER A 50 6.35 -7.60 10.44
CA SER A 50 5.99 -8.17 11.74
C SER A 50 6.08 -9.70 11.74
N LYS A 51 5.63 -10.37 10.67
CA LYS A 51 5.73 -11.82 10.54
C LYS A 51 7.18 -12.33 10.47
N LEU A 52 8.06 -11.57 9.82
CA LEU A 52 9.49 -11.92 9.75
C LEU A 52 10.14 -11.78 11.13
N LEU A 53 9.86 -10.68 11.84
CA LEU A 53 10.38 -10.47 13.19
C LEU A 53 9.87 -11.53 14.17
N GLU A 54 8.58 -11.87 14.16
CA GLU A 54 8.04 -12.95 15.01
C GLU A 54 8.78 -14.28 14.78
N LYS A 55 9.04 -14.64 13.52
CA LYS A 55 9.82 -15.84 13.18
C LYS A 55 11.26 -15.78 13.68
N GLU A 56 11.94 -14.65 13.50
CA GLU A 56 13.30 -14.47 14.00
C GLU A 56 13.36 -14.55 15.54
N PHE A 57 12.38 -13.96 16.24
CA PHE A 57 12.28 -14.05 17.70
C PHE A 57 12.08 -15.49 18.18
N GLU A 58 11.27 -16.28 17.48
CA GLU A 58 11.09 -17.71 17.77
C GLU A 58 12.39 -18.50 17.59
N GLU A 59 13.10 -18.28 16.48
CA GLU A 59 14.38 -18.95 16.21
C GLU A 59 15.47 -18.60 17.23
N VAL A 60 15.56 -17.33 17.65
CA VAL A 60 16.51 -16.89 18.68
C VAL A 60 16.17 -17.49 20.03
N ARG A 61 14.89 -17.57 20.40
CA ARG A 61 14.45 -18.21 21.65
C ARG A 61 14.80 -19.70 21.67
N VAL A 62 14.53 -20.43 20.59
CA VAL A 62 14.86 -21.87 20.50
C VAL A 62 16.36 -22.11 20.63
N LYS A 63 17.20 -21.27 19.99
CA LYS A 63 18.67 -21.37 20.12
C LYS A 63 19.18 -21.03 21.52
N GLY A 64 18.53 -20.12 22.24
CA GLY A 64 18.85 -19.82 23.64
C GLY A 64 18.60 -21.02 24.55
N TRP A 65 17.44 -21.67 24.38
CA TRP A 65 17.07 -22.86 25.15
C TRP A 65 17.98 -24.06 24.87
N ALA A 66 18.38 -24.27 23.60
CA ALA A 66 19.27 -25.35 23.21
C ALA A 66 20.72 -25.19 23.70
N ARG A 67 21.10 -24.02 24.21
CA ARG A 67 22.45 -23.72 24.73
C ARG A 67 22.57 -23.85 26.24
N GLU A 68 21.44 -23.92 26.95
CA GLU A 68 21.36 -24.06 28.40
C GLU A 68 21.22 -25.52 28.87
N TYR A 69 21.27 -26.49 27.95
CA TYR A 69 21.31 -27.94 28.22
C TYR A 69 22.62 -28.56 27.72
#